data_AF-A0A958IFI1-F1
#
_entry.id   AF-A0A958IFI1-F1
#
_cell.length_a   1.000
_cell.length_b   1.000
_cell.length_c   1.000
_cell.angle_alpha   90.00
_cell.angle_beta   90.00
_cell.angle_gamma   90.00
#
_symmetry.space_group_name_H-M   'P 1'
#
loop_
_entity.id
_entity.type
_entity.pdbx_description
1 polymer ?
#
loop_
_entity_poly.entity_id
_entity_poly.type
_entity_poly.pdbx_seq_one_letter_code
_entity_poly.pdbx_strand_id
1 'polypeptide(L)'
;MKKKSKSVRGSATGRPIMRLMDVLGKRWTLRILWELRNQSVTFRELRERCDDVSPTSLNSRLKELRELNLVVHSESGYEHTAIL
;
A
#
# COMPACT_ATOMS: atom_id res chain seq x y z
N MET A 1 -7.99 19.95 -16.83
CA MET A 1 -7.84 18.71 -17.64
C MET A 1 -8.11 17.49 -16.76
N LYS A 2 -9.12 16.66 -17.08
CA LYS A 2 -9.35 15.39 -16.36
C LYS A 2 -8.18 14.44 -16.64
N LYS A 3 -7.39 14.13 -15.61
CA LYS A 3 -6.29 13.15 -15.68
C LYS A 3 -6.91 11.79 -16.05
N LYS A 4 -6.67 11.29 -17.27
CA LYS A 4 -7.19 9.98 -17.70
C LYS A 4 -6.69 8.94 -16.70
N SER A 5 -7.62 8.28 -16.01
CA SER A 5 -7.31 7.15 -15.14
C SER A 5 -6.66 6.06 -15.98
N LYS A 6 -5.51 5.55 -15.53
CA LYS A 6 -4.93 4.31 -16.07
C LYS A 6 -5.99 3.21 -15.96
N SER A 7 -6.16 2.40 -17.01
CA SER A 7 -7.04 1.24 -16.95
C SER A 7 -6.53 0.29 -15.87
N VAL A 8 -7.47 -0.33 -15.16
CA VAL A 8 -7.17 -1.21 -14.03
C VAL A 8 -7.44 -2.64 -14.48
N ARG A 9 -6.72 -3.64 -13.95
CA ARG A 9 -6.88 -5.04 -14.39
C ARG A 9 -8.35 -5.47 -14.26
N GLY A 10 -8.94 -5.96 -15.34
CA GLY A 10 -10.34 -6.40 -15.36
C GLY A 10 -11.40 -5.28 -15.37
N SER A 11 -11.02 -4.00 -15.55
CA SER A 11 -11.98 -2.88 -15.61
C SER A 11 -11.56 -1.75 -16.54
N ALA A 12 -12.48 -1.37 -17.44
CA ALA A 12 -12.34 -0.23 -18.34
C ALA A 12 -12.67 1.12 -17.67
N THR A 13 -13.26 1.10 -16.48
CA THR A 13 -13.69 2.34 -15.79
C THR A 13 -12.64 2.73 -14.75
N GLY A 14 -12.16 3.97 -14.84
CA GLY A 14 -11.25 4.58 -13.88
C GLY A 14 -11.86 4.92 -12.53
N ARG A 15 -12.81 4.11 -12.05
CA ARG A 15 -13.57 4.36 -10.83
C ARG A 15 -12.64 4.25 -9.61
N PRO A 16 -12.71 5.19 -8.64
CA PRO A 16 -11.85 5.18 -7.47
C PRO A 16 -11.83 3.84 -6.71
N ILE A 17 -13.00 3.20 -6.56
CA ILE A 17 -13.11 1.89 -5.91
C ILE A 17 -12.33 0.80 -6.64
N MET A 18 -12.28 0.82 -7.98
CA MET A 18 -11.52 -0.16 -8.75
C MET A 18 -10.02 0.02 -8.56
N ARG A 19 -9.54 1.28 -8.50
CA ARG A 19 -8.12 1.57 -8.22
C ARG A 19 -7.71 1.09 -6.83
N LEU A 20 -8.59 1.26 -5.84
CA LEU A 20 -8.38 0.71 -4.50
C LEU A 20 -8.30 -0.82 -4.55
N MET A 21 -9.30 -1.48 -5.13
CA MET A 21 -9.37 -2.95 -5.19
C MET A 21 -8.18 -3.57 -5.94
N ASP A 22 -7.67 -2.94 -7.00
CA ASP A 22 -6.47 -3.42 -7.70
C ASP A 22 -5.21 -3.35 -6.84
N VAL A 23 -5.04 -2.31 -6.03
CA VAL A 23 -3.91 -2.26 -5.09
C VAL A 23 -4.08 -3.31 -3.99
N LEU A 24 -5.27 -3.40 -3.39
CA LEU A 24 -5.56 -4.36 -2.31
C LEU A 24 -5.42 -5.83 -2.76
N GLY A 25 -5.79 -6.15 -4.01
CA GLY A 25 -5.69 -7.49 -4.57
C GLY A 25 -4.26 -7.93 -4.94
N LYS A 26 -3.27 -7.03 -4.90
CA LYS A 26 -1.88 -7.40 -5.20
C LYS A 26 -1.27 -8.15 -4.01
N ARG A 27 -0.44 -9.14 -4.35
CA ARG A 27 0.28 -9.96 -3.36
C ARG A 27 1.07 -9.07 -2.40
N TRP A 28 1.00 -9.42 -1.12
CA TRP A 28 1.55 -8.72 0.04
C TRP A 28 0.80 -7.46 0.50
N THR A 29 -0.09 -6.84 -0.28
CA THR A 29 -0.73 -5.58 0.13
C THR A 29 -1.48 -5.70 1.46
N LEU A 30 -2.38 -6.69 1.57
CA LEU A 30 -3.16 -6.89 2.80
C LEU A 30 -2.30 -7.34 3.98
N ARG A 31 -1.25 -8.15 3.74
CA ARG A 31 -0.30 -8.54 4.77
C ARG A 31 0.45 -7.34 5.32
N ILE A 32 0.91 -6.43 4.45
CA ILE A 32 1.55 -5.17 4.85
C ILE A 32 0.61 -4.35 5.73
N LEU A 33 -0.62 -4.13 5.29
CA LEU A 33 -1.61 -3.38 6.08
C LEU A 33 -1.85 -4.05 7.45
N TRP A 34 -1.93 -5.38 7.50
CA TRP A 34 -2.12 -6.12 8.74
C TRP A 34 -0.96 -5.96 9.74
N GLU A 35 0.28 -5.90 9.26
CA GLU A 35 1.45 -5.74 10.12
C GLU A 35 1.59 -4.32 10.69
N LEU A 36 1.01 -3.32 10.01
CA LEU A 36 1.00 -1.91 10.45
C LEU A 36 -0.11 -1.58 11.46
N ARG A 37 -1.02 -2.52 11.75
CA ARG A 37 -2.27 -2.25 12.49
C ARG A 37 -2.10 -1.68 13.90
N ASN A 38 -0.97 -1.95 14.56
CA ASN A 38 -0.78 -1.66 15.99
C ASN A 38 0.34 -0.65 16.28
N GLN A 39 1.28 -0.46 15.37
CA GLN A 39 2.48 0.34 15.62
C GLN A 39 3.14 0.75 14.31
N SER A 40 3.88 1.84 14.36
CA SER A 40 4.85 2.18 13.32
C SER A 40 5.99 1.16 13.30
N VAL A 41 6.42 0.74 12.12
CA VAL A 41 7.52 -0.23 11.95
C VAL A 41 8.49 0.23 10.87
N THR A 42 9.77 -0.08 11.05
CA THR A 42 10.78 0.19 10.04
C THR A 42 10.57 -0.69 8.80
N PHE A 43 11.19 -0.31 7.67
CA PHE A 43 11.18 -1.13 6.46
C PHE A 43 11.70 -2.55 6.71
N ARG A 44 12.76 -2.67 7.52
CA ARG A 44 13.42 -3.94 7.83
C ARG A 44 12.48 -4.84 8.63
N GLU A 45 11.90 -4.34 9.71
CA GLU A 45 10.96 -5.11 10.53
C GLU A 45 9.72 -5.52 9.73
N LEU A 46 9.20 -4.62 8.89
CA LEU A 46 8.06 -4.94 8.04
C LEU A 46 8.38 -6.06 7.04
N ARG A 47 9.61 -6.08 6.49
CA ARG A 47 10.08 -7.15 5.61
C ARG A 47 10.19 -8.49 6.35
N GLU A 48 10.78 -8.48 7.54
CA GLU A 48 10.90 -9.66 8.40
C GLU A 48 9.50 -10.21 8.78
N ARG A 49 8.54 -9.34 9.11
CA ARG A 49 7.14 -9.71 9.42
C ARG A 49 6.34 -10.19 8.20
N CYS A 50 6.84 -9.95 6.98
CA CYS A 50 6.23 -10.37 5.72
C CYS A 50 7.01 -11.53 5.07
N ASP A 51 7.50 -12.48 5.87
CA ASP A 51 8.21 -13.69 5.43
C ASP A 51 9.33 -13.40 4.41
N ASP A 52 10.14 -12.38 4.71
CA ASP A 52 11.29 -11.96 3.89
C ASP A 52 10.94 -11.54 2.45
N VAL A 53 9.73 -11.01 2.23
CA VAL A 53 9.28 -10.41 0.96
C VAL A 53 10.39 -9.63 0.26
N SER A 54 10.47 -9.74 -1.07
CA SER A 54 11.54 -9.06 -1.81
C SER A 54 11.48 -7.54 -1.59
N PRO A 55 12.62 -6.86 -1.37
CA PRO A 55 12.65 -5.42 -1.10
C PRO A 55 11.94 -4.60 -2.18
N THR A 56 12.10 -4.99 -3.45
CA THR A 56 11.43 -4.36 -4.59
C THR A 56 9.91 -4.48 -4.51
N SER A 57 9.39 -5.65 -4.11
CA SER A 57 7.95 -5.85 -3.94
C SER A 57 7.43 -5.00 -2.80
N LEU A 58 8.10 -5.03 -1.64
CA LEU A 58 7.69 -4.25 -0.46
C LEU A 58 7.68 -2.75 -0.76
N ASN A 59 8.76 -2.23 -1.35
CA ASN A 59 8.86 -0.82 -1.74
C ASN A 59 7.75 -0.40 -2.72
N SER A 60 7.48 -1.25 -3.73
CA SER A 60 6.40 -0.98 -4.69
C SER A 60 5.03 -0.91 -4.02
N ARG A 61 4.75 -1.81 -3.07
CA ARG A 61 3.48 -1.84 -2.34
C ARG A 61 3.34 -0.63 -1.42
N LEU A 62 4.39 -0.29 -0.66
CA LEU A 62 4.40 0.89 0.21
C LEU A 62 4.21 2.18 -0.58
N LYS A 63 4.82 2.30 -1.75
CA LYS A 63 4.59 3.43 -2.65
C LYS A 63 3.13 3.53 -3.09
N GLU A 64 2.53 2.44 -3.56
CA GLU A 64 1.12 2.43 -3.99
C GLU A 64 0.17 2.77 -2.83
N LEU A 65 0.43 2.25 -1.62
CA LEU A 65 -0.36 2.51 -0.41
C LEU A 65 -0.24 3.98 0.05
N ARG A 66 0.96 4.57 -0.06
CA ARG A 66 1.19 6.01 0.19
C ARG A 66 0.45 6.88 -0.81
N GLU A 67 0.46 6.52 -2.10
CA GLU A 67 -0.33 7.21 -3.13
C GLU A 67 -1.86 7.06 -2.95
N LEU A 68 -2.30 6.15 -2.07
CA LEU A 68 -3.70 5.98 -1.68
C LEU A 68 -4.03 6.66 -0.34
N ASN A 69 -3.04 7.28 0.34
CA ASN A 69 -3.18 7.80 1.70
C ASN A 69 -3.66 6.73 2.71
N LEU A 70 -3.22 5.48 2.54
CA LEU A 70 -3.49 4.39 3.49
C LEU A 70 -2.33 4.16 4.46
N VAL A 71 -1.13 4.56 4.05
CA VAL A 71 0.12 4.43 4.80
C VAL A 71 0.90 5.73 4.67
N VAL A 72 1.55 6.15 5.75
CA VAL A 72 2.51 7.24 5.80
C VAL A 72 3.87 6.70 6.26
N HIS A 73 4.94 7.45 5.98
CA HIS A 73 6.26 7.19 6.53
C HIS A 73 6.65 8.38 7.42
N SER A 74 6.70 8.15 8.72
CA SER A 74 7.08 9.11 9.75
C SER A 74 8.48 8.79 10.27
N GLU A 75 8.91 9.50 11.32
CA GLU A 75 10.23 9.28 11.93
C GLU A 75 10.36 7.89 12.57
N SER A 76 9.25 7.32 13.06
CA SER A 76 9.21 6.00 13.68
C SER A 76 8.98 4.84 12.69
N GLY A 77 8.88 5.15 11.38
CA GLY A 77 8.74 4.16 10.31
C GLY A 77 7.43 4.29 9.54
N TYR A 78 6.93 3.17 9.01
CA TYR A 78 5.67 3.10 8.29
C TYR A 78 4.52 2.86 9.24
N GLU A 79 3.42 3.58 9.06
CA GLU A 79 2.20 3.47 9.86
C GLU A 79 0.95 3.80 9.03
N HIS A 80 -0.23 3.46 9.55
CA HIS A 80 -1.48 3.85 8.90
C HIS A 80 -1.66 5.37 8.92
N THR A 81 -2.22 5.91 7.84
CA THR A 81 -2.62 7.31 7.82
C THR A 81 -3.77 7.52 8.81
N ALA A 82 -3.63 8.50 9.71
CA ALA A 82 -4.68 8.87 10.65
C ALA A 82 -5.92 9.40 9.91
N ILE A 83 -7.11 9.01 10.36
CA ILE A 83 -8.37 9.56 9.89
C ILE A 83 -8.74 10.70 10.87
N LEU A 84 -8.87 11.92 10.34
CA LEU A 84 -9.29 13.12 11.08
C LEU A 84 -10.77 13.04 11.49
#